data_AF-A0A943J2S8-F1
#
_entry.id   AF-A0A943J2S8-F1
#
_cell.length_a   1.000
_cell.length_b   1.000
_cell.length_c   1.000
_cell.angle_alpha   90.00
_cell.angle_beta   90.00
_cell.angle_gamma   90.00
#
_symmetry.space_group_name_H-M   'P 1'
#
loop_
_entity.id
_entity.type
_entity.pdbx_description
1 polymer ?
#
loop_
_entity_poly.entity_id
_entity_poly.type
_entity_poly.pdbx_seq_one_letter_code
_entity_poly.pdbx_strand_id
1 'polypeptide(L)'
;MYLYDFLKEIEPLRTQKPPKEIIPSTPDEIVFESFVDRKTAEKHTDKLPAKGDYFQPFVSLSDPTNITFRDISSHVSYINKFTLETCKFPVDNDDMLSLAEVKQSCYEATVLLYYLAPVSNYNMNTKVNSFEVFSENDIKEERPIIEYYENNPLNLLIYETQIIFFFAKYVESKFKGEKMANVYENEFISVMKDGMTEYRKHGIYTSDFDSVIYGNPELYGFICQLISLDSAAEEEQRKKETEKKEKKEKISK
;
A
#
# COMPACT_ATOMS: atom_id res chain seq x y z
N MET A 1 12.92 17.54 -10.70
CA MET A 1 11.93 16.89 -11.57
C MET A 1 11.78 15.41 -11.22
N TYR A 2 12.14 15.00 -10.01
CA TYR A 2 12.15 13.59 -9.61
C TYR A 2 10.73 13.08 -9.33
N LEU A 3 9.79 13.96 -8.95
CA LEU A 3 8.40 13.56 -8.69
C LEU A 3 7.69 13.10 -9.97
N TYR A 4 8.04 13.67 -11.11
CA TYR A 4 7.49 13.22 -12.39
C TYR A 4 8.01 11.83 -12.77
N ASP A 5 9.30 11.58 -12.53
CA ASP A 5 9.88 10.25 -12.72
C ASP A 5 9.27 9.24 -11.74
N PHE A 6 9.10 9.62 -10.48
CA PHE A 6 8.40 8.83 -9.47
C PHE A 6 6.99 8.42 -9.93
N LEU A 7 6.19 9.36 -10.42
CA LEU A 7 4.83 9.07 -10.92
C LEU A 7 4.81 8.05 -12.08
N LYS A 8 5.87 7.99 -12.88
CA LYS A 8 6.02 6.96 -13.92
C LYS A 8 6.42 5.62 -13.33
N GLU A 9 7.35 5.60 -12.38
CA GLU A 9 7.79 4.37 -11.71
C GLU A 9 6.63 3.67 -10.97
N ILE A 10 5.68 4.45 -10.44
CA ILE A 10 4.47 3.91 -9.79
C ILE A 10 3.27 3.74 -10.73
N GLU A 11 3.42 3.96 -12.04
CA GLU A 11 2.36 3.71 -13.03
C GLU A 11 1.78 2.28 -12.95
N PRO A 12 2.56 1.21 -12.68
CA PRO A 12 2.03 -0.13 -12.48
C PRO A 12 0.98 -0.24 -11.37
N LEU A 13 0.94 0.67 -10.39
CA LEU A 13 -0.12 0.71 -9.37
C LEU A 13 -1.45 1.30 -9.90
N ARG A 14 -1.44 2.03 -11.03
CA ARG A 14 -2.64 2.64 -11.66
C ARG A 14 -3.35 1.70 -12.61
N THR A 15 -2.57 1.02 -13.45
CA THR A 15 -3.08 0.29 -14.61
C THR A 15 -3.45 -1.16 -14.27
N GLN A 16 -2.94 -1.69 -13.17
CA GLN A 16 -3.28 -3.05 -12.77
C GLN A 16 -4.67 -3.11 -12.14
N LYS A 17 -5.50 -4.03 -12.64
CA LYS A 17 -6.70 -4.50 -11.93
C LYS A 17 -6.20 -5.42 -10.82
N PRO A 18 -6.12 -4.98 -9.55
CA PRO A 18 -5.75 -5.89 -8.47
C PRO A 18 -6.71 -7.08 -8.50
N PRO A 19 -6.22 -8.28 -8.14
CA PRO A 19 -7.12 -9.40 -7.97
C PRO A 19 -8.20 -8.99 -6.96
N LYS A 20 -9.43 -9.47 -7.17
CA LYS A 20 -10.51 -9.18 -6.23
C LYS A 20 -10.09 -9.68 -4.85
N GLU A 21 -10.45 -8.90 -3.84
CA GLU A 21 -10.31 -9.32 -2.46
C GLU A 21 -10.90 -10.70 -2.26
N ILE A 22 -10.15 -11.52 -1.52
CA ILE A 22 -10.63 -12.83 -1.14
C ILE A 22 -11.54 -12.63 0.06
N ILE A 23 -12.84 -12.75 -0.19
CA ILE A 23 -13.86 -12.74 0.85
C ILE A 23 -14.14 -14.20 1.22
N PRO A 24 -14.03 -14.60 2.51
CA PRO A 24 -14.45 -15.92 2.95
C PRO A 24 -15.87 -16.22 2.49
N SER A 25 -16.12 -17.45 2.00
CA SER A 25 -17.44 -17.78 1.46
C SER A 25 -18.48 -17.97 2.57
N THR A 26 -18.04 -18.21 3.80
CA THR A 26 -18.88 -18.23 5.00
C THR A 26 -18.15 -17.58 6.18
N PRO A 27 -18.89 -17.06 7.18
CA PRO A 27 -18.31 -16.55 8.44
C PRO A 27 -17.53 -17.60 9.23
N ASP A 28 -17.75 -18.88 8.93
CA ASP A 28 -17.19 -20.04 9.62
C ASP A 28 -15.97 -20.63 8.87
N GLU A 29 -15.31 -19.87 8.00
CA GLU A 29 -14.05 -20.27 7.37
C GLU A 29 -12.84 -19.78 8.16
N ILE A 30 -11.95 -20.69 8.54
CA ILE A 30 -10.60 -20.34 9.02
C ILE A 30 -9.66 -20.40 7.82
N VAL A 31 -9.13 -19.24 7.44
CA VAL A 31 -8.14 -19.09 6.37
C VAL A 31 -6.74 -19.13 6.96
N PHE A 32 -5.85 -19.94 6.38
CA PHE A 32 -4.46 -19.99 6.84
C PHE A 32 -3.64 -18.81 6.30
N GLU A 33 -2.66 -18.37 7.09
CA GLU A 33 -1.81 -17.20 6.79
C GLU A 33 -0.95 -17.37 5.54
N SER A 34 -0.50 -18.59 5.26
CA SER A 34 0.39 -18.87 4.15
C SER A 34 -0.35 -19.51 2.97
N PHE A 35 0.28 -19.47 1.81
CA PHE A 35 -0.15 -20.21 0.62
C PHE A 35 0.94 -21.18 0.18
N VAL A 36 0.53 -22.20 -0.56
CA VAL A 36 1.41 -23.28 -1.00
C VAL A 36 1.39 -23.43 -2.51
N ASP A 37 2.47 -23.95 -3.07
CA ASP A 37 2.48 -24.37 -4.48
C ASP A 37 1.57 -25.58 -4.71
N ARG A 38 1.19 -25.79 -5.98
CA ARG A 38 0.38 -26.93 -6.41
C ARG A 38 0.92 -28.26 -5.90
N LYS A 39 2.24 -28.49 -6.05
CA LYS A 39 2.90 -29.76 -5.69
C LYS A 39 2.76 -30.07 -4.20
N THR A 40 2.75 -29.05 -3.36
CA THR A 40 2.55 -29.17 -1.92
C THR A 40 1.07 -29.39 -1.61
N ALA A 41 0.16 -28.65 -2.25
CA ALA A 41 -1.28 -28.83 -2.10
C ALA A 41 -1.75 -30.25 -2.50
N GLU A 42 -1.18 -30.82 -3.57
CA GLU A 42 -1.48 -32.19 -4.06
C GLU A 42 -1.14 -33.29 -3.05
N LYS A 43 -0.28 -33.02 -2.06
CA LYS A 43 0.00 -33.98 -0.97
C LYS A 43 -1.15 -34.09 0.03
N HIS A 44 -2.03 -33.10 0.07
CA HIS A 44 -3.07 -32.95 1.08
C HIS A 44 -4.49 -33.11 0.51
N THR A 45 -4.66 -32.99 -0.81
CA THR A 45 -5.95 -33.23 -1.46
C THR A 45 -5.78 -33.58 -2.94
N ASP A 46 -6.65 -34.46 -3.43
CA ASP A 46 -6.80 -34.74 -4.87
C ASP A 46 -7.80 -33.78 -5.55
N LYS A 47 -8.47 -32.91 -4.78
CA LYS A 47 -9.56 -32.05 -5.23
C LYS A 47 -9.13 -30.60 -5.48
N LEU A 48 -7.98 -30.40 -6.12
CA LEU A 48 -7.54 -29.05 -6.49
C LEU A 48 -8.26 -28.55 -7.76
N PRO A 49 -8.43 -27.23 -7.90
CA PRO A 49 -8.79 -26.62 -9.18
C PRO A 49 -7.89 -27.12 -10.32
N ALA A 50 -8.48 -27.34 -11.49
CA ALA A 50 -7.78 -27.89 -12.67
C ALA A 50 -6.66 -26.98 -13.20
N LYS A 51 -6.68 -25.69 -12.85
CA LYS A 51 -5.68 -24.67 -13.18
C LYS A 51 -5.25 -23.96 -11.90
N GLY A 52 -4.12 -23.25 -11.96
CA GLY A 52 -3.54 -22.51 -10.84
C GLY A 52 -2.26 -23.17 -10.32
N ASP A 53 -1.30 -22.34 -9.93
CA ASP A 53 0.03 -22.72 -9.45
C ASP A 53 0.16 -22.55 -7.93
N TYR A 54 -0.65 -21.66 -7.34
CA TYR A 54 -0.62 -21.35 -5.91
C TYR A 54 -2.01 -21.41 -5.29
N PHE A 55 -2.07 -21.96 -4.08
CA PHE A 55 -3.30 -22.23 -3.36
C PHE A 55 -3.25 -21.76 -1.92
N GLN A 56 -4.32 -21.10 -1.48
CA GLN A 56 -4.52 -20.75 -0.07
C GLN A 56 -5.34 -21.86 0.60
N PRO A 57 -4.82 -22.51 1.64
CA PRO A 57 -5.58 -23.47 2.43
C PRO A 57 -6.59 -22.73 3.31
N PHE A 58 -7.74 -23.37 3.53
CA PHE A 58 -8.75 -22.96 4.50
C PHE A 58 -9.55 -24.18 5.00
N VAL A 59 -10.16 -24.06 6.17
CA VAL A 59 -11.08 -25.07 6.73
C VAL A 59 -12.41 -24.42 7.09
N SER A 60 -13.49 -25.19 7.03
CA SER A 60 -14.78 -24.77 7.62
C SER A 60 -14.84 -25.22 9.07
N LEU A 61 -15.34 -24.40 9.99
CA LEU A 61 -15.61 -24.81 11.37
C LEU A 61 -16.62 -25.96 11.46
N SER A 62 -17.48 -26.10 10.44
CA SER A 62 -18.43 -27.22 10.34
C SER A 62 -17.77 -28.56 9.97
N ASP A 63 -16.57 -28.52 9.38
CA ASP A 63 -15.74 -29.68 9.03
C ASP A 63 -14.25 -29.33 9.18
N PRO A 64 -13.76 -29.18 10.42
CA PRO A 64 -12.41 -28.65 10.69
C PRO A 64 -11.30 -29.64 10.31
N THR A 65 -11.66 -30.88 9.99
CA THR A 65 -10.71 -31.93 9.62
C THR A 65 -10.37 -31.95 8.12
N ASN A 66 -11.09 -31.18 7.32
CA ASN A 66 -11.01 -31.22 5.87
C ASN A 66 -10.45 -29.90 5.31
N ILE A 67 -9.16 -29.92 4.99
CA ILE A 67 -8.48 -28.76 4.39
C ILE A 67 -8.90 -28.64 2.93
N THR A 68 -9.49 -27.49 2.60
CA THR A 68 -9.83 -27.11 1.24
C THR A 68 -8.87 -26.05 0.73
N PHE A 69 -8.74 -25.93 -0.59
CA PHE A 69 -7.80 -25.03 -1.23
C PHE A 69 -8.53 -24.15 -2.24
N ARG A 70 -8.21 -22.85 -2.22
CA ARG A 70 -8.65 -21.89 -3.24
C ARG A 70 -7.47 -21.45 -4.10
N ASP A 71 -7.70 -21.38 -5.42
CA ASP A 71 -6.70 -20.86 -6.36
C ASP A 71 -6.50 -19.36 -6.11
N ILE A 72 -5.26 -18.99 -5.82
CA ILE A 72 -4.84 -17.60 -5.58
C ILE A 72 -3.69 -17.20 -6.50
N SER A 73 -3.50 -17.92 -7.60
CA SER A 73 -2.34 -17.72 -8.49
C SER A 73 -2.31 -16.30 -9.07
N SER A 74 -3.48 -15.70 -9.31
CA SER A 74 -3.58 -14.29 -9.70
C SER A 74 -3.07 -13.34 -8.61
N HIS A 75 -3.29 -13.67 -7.35
CA HIS A 75 -2.84 -12.87 -6.20
C HIS A 75 -1.34 -12.97 -6.01
N VAL A 76 -0.78 -14.18 -6.08
CA VAL A 76 0.67 -14.37 -6.01
C VAL A 76 1.37 -13.72 -7.20
N SER A 77 0.85 -13.88 -8.42
CA SER A 77 1.38 -13.19 -9.60
C SER A 77 1.28 -11.67 -9.48
N TYR A 78 0.25 -11.15 -8.81
CA TYR A 78 0.13 -9.72 -8.54
C TYR A 78 1.20 -9.25 -7.55
N ILE A 79 1.33 -9.92 -6.40
CA ILE A 79 2.35 -9.63 -5.37
C ILE A 79 3.75 -9.60 -6.01
N ASN A 80 4.09 -10.65 -6.77
CA ASN A 80 5.42 -10.77 -7.40
C ASN A 80 5.76 -9.65 -8.40
N LYS A 81 4.79 -8.88 -8.91
CA LYS A 81 5.09 -7.72 -9.76
C LYS A 81 5.62 -6.52 -8.98
N PHE A 82 5.35 -6.50 -7.67
CA PHE A 82 5.68 -5.38 -6.79
C PHE A 82 6.69 -5.76 -5.72
N THR A 83 6.88 -7.06 -5.44
CA THR A 83 7.96 -7.56 -4.60
C THR A 83 9.31 -7.11 -5.13
N LEU A 84 10.16 -6.61 -4.23
CA LEU A 84 11.49 -6.12 -4.58
C LEU A 84 12.53 -7.07 -3.99
N GLU A 85 13.31 -7.74 -4.85
CA GLU A 85 14.42 -8.58 -4.38
C GLU A 85 15.43 -7.77 -3.55
N THR A 86 15.67 -6.53 -3.98
CA THR A 86 16.47 -5.54 -3.26
C THR A 86 15.89 -4.14 -3.44
N CYS A 87 15.99 -3.32 -2.41
CA CYS A 87 15.75 -1.88 -2.46
C CYS A 87 17.09 -1.13 -2.63
N LYS A 88 17.04 0.18 -2.87
CA LYS A 88 18.25 0.99 -3.05
C LYS A 88 18.35 2.11 -2.03
N PHE A 89 19.52 2.24 -1.41
CA PHE A 89 19.85 3.33 -0.50
C PHE A 89 20.92 4.23 -1.14
N PRO A 90 20.81 5.56 -1.04
CA PRO A 90 21.92 6.46 -1.32
C PRO A 90 23.11 6.14 -0.40
N VAL A 91 24.32 6.32 -0.93
CA VAL A 91 25.55 6.21 -0.16
C VAL A 91 26.27 7.56 -0.12
N ASP A 92 26.90 7.84 1.00
CA ASP A 92 27.68 9.06 1.19
C ASP A 92 29.07 8.97 0.53
N ASN A 93 29.88 10.03 0.70
CA ASN A 93 31.21 10.11 0.12
C ASN A 93 32.21 9.08 0.68
N ASP A 94 31.89 8.46 1.83
CA ASP A 94 32.67 7.41 2.48
C ASP A 94 32.14 6.01 2.12
N ASP A 95 31.24 5.91 1.14
CA ASP A 95 30.57 4.69 0.69
C ASP A 95 29.70 4.02 1.77
N MET A 96 29.24 4.79 2.76
CA MET A 96 28.35 4.33 3.82
C MET A 96 26.90 4.62 3.46
N LEU A 97 25.98 3.76 3.91
CA LEU A 97 24.55 3.93 3.67
C LEU A 97 24.02 5.19 4.37
N SER A 98 23.39 6.10 3.62
CA SER A 98 22.78 7.31 4.17
C SER A 98 21.40 7.05 4.79
N LEU A 99 21.36 6.32 5.91
CA LEU A 99 20.10 5.93 6.57
C LEU A 99 19.20 7.13 6.95
N ALA A 100 19.81 8.25 7.34
CA ALA A 100 19.07 9.46 7.68
C ALA A 100 18.32 10.04 6.46
N GLU A 101 18.95 10.02 5.29
CA GLU A 101 18.35 10.50 4.03
C GLU A 101 17.23 9.57 3.56
N VAL A 102 17.40 8.26 3.73
CA VAL A 102 16.34 7.27 3.47
C VAL A 102 15.17 7.47 4.42
N LYS A 103 15.41 7.58 5.74
CA LYS A 103 14.36 7.82 6.73
C LYS A 103 13.56 9.09 6.41
N GLN A 104 14.27 10.18 6.11
CA GLN A 104 13.66 11.44 5.68
C GLN A 104 12.83 11.27 4.41
N SER A 105 13.30 10.47 3.45
CA SER A 105 12.58 10.21 2.21
C SER A 105 11.35 9.33 2.41
N CYS A 106 11.39 8.38 3.37
CA CYS A 106 10.22 7.61 3.79
C CYS A 106 9.20 8.48 4.51
N TYR A 107 9.63 9.47 5.31
CA TYR A 107 8.73 10.50 5.84
C TYR A 107 8.04 11.25 4.69
N GLU A 108 8.81 11.78 3.74
CA GLU A 108 8.27 12.50 2.59
C GLU A 108 7.31 11.65 1.73
N ALA A 109 7.65 10.37 1.49
CA ALA A 109 6.79 9.42 0.80
C ALA A 109 5.47 9.21 1.54
N THR A 110 5.51 9.16 2.87
CA THR A 110 4.32 9.06 3.71
C THR A 110 3.40 10.27 3.54
N VAL A 111 3.97 11.48 3.54
CA VAL A 111 3.23 12.72 3.28
C VAL A 111 2.61 12.69 1.89
N LEU A 112 3.39 12.30 0.89
CA LEU A 112 2.94 12.24 -0.50
C LEU A 112 1.81 11.22 -0.68
N LEU A 113 1.92 10.05 -0.04
CA LEU A 113 0.87 9.02 -0.04
C LEU A 113 -0.44 9.57 0.53
N TYR A 114 -0.38 10.30 1.64
CA TYR A 114 -1.55 10.93 2.26
C TYR A 114 -2.25 11.90 1.32
N TYR A 115 -1.50 12.78 0.64
CA TYR A 115 -2.09 13.75 -0.30
C TYR A 115 -2.47 13.17 -1.65
N LEU A 116 -1.84 12.07 -2.09
CA LEU A 116 -2.23 11.39 -3.32
C LEU A 116 -3.53 10.59 -3.14
N ALA A 117 -3.81 10.04 -1.95
CA ALA A 117 -4.96 9.16 -1.74
C ALA A 117 -6.32 9.74 -2.21
N PRO A 118 -6.67 11.02 -1.96
CA PRO A 118 -7.95 11.58 -2.40
C PRO A 118 -8.04 11.83 -3.91
N VAL A 119 -6.90 12.12 -4.55
CA VAL A 119 -6.82 12.61 -5.94
C VAL A 119 -6.33 11.56 -6.92
N SER A 120 -5.99 10.37 -6.44
CA SER A 120 -5.42 9.32 -7.26
C SER A 120 -6.33 8.10 -7.35
N ASN A 121 -6.55 7.63 -8.57
CA ASN A 121 -7.10 6.31 -8.85
C ASN A 121 -6.00 5.24 -8.80
N TYR A 122 -5.00 5.35 -7.90
CA TYR A 122 -4.08 4.22 -7.71
C TYR A 122 -4.91 3.10 -7.12
N ASN A 123 -4.88 1.90 -7.73
CA ASN A 123 -5.63 0.73 -7.25
C ASN A 123 -4.93 0.11 -6.02
N MET A 124 -4.47 0.95 -5.10
CA MET A 124 -4.02 0.51 -3.79
C MET A 124 -5.25 -0.02 -3.06
N ASN A 125 -5.19 -1.30 -2.68
CA ASN A 125 -6.32 -1.98 -2.09
C ASN A 125 -6.39 -1.65 -0.59
N THR A 126 -6.71 -0.39 -0.31
CA THR A 126 -6.63 0.19 1.02
C THR A 126 -8.02 0.29 1.65
N LYS A 127 -8.24 -0.48 2.72
CA LYS A 127 -9.38 -0.30 3.63
C LYS A 127 -9.00 0.41 4.93
N VAL A 128 -7.70 0.57 5.17
CA VAL A 128 -7.11 1.10 6.41
C VAL A 128 -5.93 1.99 6.07
N ASN A 129 -5.62 2.91 6.97
CA ASN A 129 -4.49 3.78 6.79
C ASN A 129 -3.17 2.97 6.84
N SER A 130 -2.20 3.31 5.98
CA SER A 130 -0.85 2.73 6.02
C SER A 130 -0.21 2.71 7.43
N PHE A 131 -0.51 3.68 8.30
CA PHE A 131 -0.02 3.66 9.69
C PHE A 131 -0.58 2.51 10.51
N GLU A 132 -1.83 2.14 10.28
CA GLU A 132 -2.49 1.06 11.03
C GLU A 132 -1.82 -0.27 10.67
N VAL A 133 -1.45 -0.44 9.39
CA VAL A 133 -0.75 -1.64 8.87
C VAL A 133 0.63 -1.81 9.47
N PHE A 134 1.41 -0.73 9.55
CA PHE A 134 2.82 -0.79 9.95
C PHE A 134 3.08 -0.34 11.40
N SER A 135 2.05 -0.13 12.24
CA SER A 135 2.25 0.34 13.61
C SER A 135 2.97 -0.67 14.52
N GLU A 136 3.95 -0.21 15.30
CA GLU A 136 4.73 -1.03 16.24
C GLU A 136 4.02 -1.32 17.57
N ASN A 137 2.88 -0.70 17.85
CA ASN A 137 2.23 -0.81 19.16
C ASN A 137 1.44 -2.12 19.27
N ASP A 138 2.08 -3.10 19.90
CA ASP A 138 1.51 -4.24 20.62
C ASP A 138 0.50 -5.10 19.86
N ILE A 139 1.04 -5.95 18.97
CA ILE A 139 0.45 -7.24 18.58
C ILE A 139 0.50 -8.17 19.81
N LYS A 140 -0.28 -7.85 20.84
CA LYS A 140 -0.58 -8.79 21.95
C LYS A 140 -1.97 -9.39 21.83
N GLU A 141 -2.78 -8.90 20.90
CA GLU A 141 -4.08 -9.45 20.55
C GLU A 141 -4.11 -9.72 19.04
N GLU A 142 -4.81 -10.80 18.66
CA GLU A 142 -5.05 -11.24 17.29
C GLU A 142 -5.20 -10.04 16.35
N ARG A 143 -4.34 -9.92 15.32
CA ARG A 143 -4.17 -8.74 14.46
C ARG A 143 -5.53 -8.11 14.11
N PRO A 144 -6.05 -7.10 14.86
CA PRO A 144 -7.41 -6.60 14.65
C PRO A 144 -7.55 -5.96 13.27
N ILE A 145 -6.43 -5.54 12.70
CA ILE A 145 -6.37 -4.99 11.36
C ILE A 145 -6.78 -5.98 10.27
N ILE A 146 -6.66 -7.29 10.52
CA ILE A 146 -7.03 -8.31 9.55
C ILE A 146 -8.54 -8.37 9.32
N GLU A 147 -9.34 -7.94 10.30
CA GLU A 147 -10.80 -7.89 10.18
C GLU A 147 -11.22 -6.94 9.07
N TYR A 148 -10.52 -5.80 8.91
CA TYR A 148 -10.75 -4.90 7.79
C TYR A 148 -10.49 -5.59 6.44
N TYR A 149 -9.61 -6.59 6.41
CA TYR A 149 -9.29 -7.38 5.21
C TYR A 149 -10.11 -8.66 5.09
N GLU A 150 -11.30 -8.69 5.70
CA GLU A 150 -12.24 -9.81 5.68
C GLU A 150 -11.64 -11.09 6.26
N ASN A 151 -10.79 -10.96 7.29
CA ASN A 151 -10.08 -12.07 7.92
C ASN A 151 -9.21 -12.88 6.95
N ASN A 152 -8.71 -12.25 5.88
CA ASN A 152 -7.79 -12.89 4.95
C ASN A 152 -6.39 -12.23 4.98
N PRO A 153 -5.37 -12.94 5.52
CA PRO A 153 -4.00 -12.43 5.61
C PRO A 153 -3.39 -12.04 4.25
N LEU A 154 -3.82 -12.68 3.16
CA LEU A 154 -3.29 -12.40 1.83
C LEU A 154 -3.75 -11.06 1.26
N ASN A 155 -4.96 -10.61 1.63
CA ASN A 155 -5.46 -9.30 1.23
C ASN A 155 -4.60 -8.18 1.87
N LEU A 156 -4.20 -8.35 3.14
CA LEU A 156 -3.27 -7.46 3.83
C LEU A 156 -1.89 -7.47 3.16
N LEU A 157 -1.36 -8.66 2.85
CA LEU A 157 -0.05 -8.80 2.19
C LEU A 157 0.02 -8.08 0.83
N ILE A 158 -1.06 -8.11 0.05
CA ILE A 158 -1.15 -7.34 -1.21
C ILE A 158 -0.95 -5.85 -0.93
N TYR A 159 -1.65 -5.32 0.07
CA TYR A 159 -1.55 -3.90 0.39
C TYR A 159 -0.16 -3.53 0.94
N GLU A 160 0.41 -4.35 1.83
CA GLU A 160 1.78 -4.17 2.33
C GLU A 160 2.78 -4.10 1.18
N THR A 161 2.67 -5.02 0.22
CA THR A 161 3.56 -5.07 -0.96
C THR A 161 3.43 -3.80 -1.82
N GLN A 162 2.21 -3.28 -2.02
CA GLN A 162 1.99 -2.03 -2.75
C GLN A 162 2.65 -0.83 -2.06
N ILE A 163 2.55 -0.75 -0.72
CA ILE A 163 3.15 0.33 0.07
C ILE A 163 4.67 0.26 0.02
N ILE A 164 5.26 -0.92 0.22
CA ILE A 164 6.72 -1.10 0.15
C ILE A 164 7.24 -0.66 -1.22
N PHE A 165 6.58 -1.10 -2.30
CA PHE A 165 6.92 -0.71 -3.67
C PHE A 165 6.85 0.81 -3.86
N PHE A 166 5.77 1.46 -3.40
CA PHE A 166 5.60 2.91 -3.49
C PHE A 166 6.76 3.65 -2.80
N PHE A 167 7.09 3.28 -1.57
CA PHE A 167 8.15 3.94 -0.80
C PHE A 167 9.52 3.73 -1.44
N ALA A 168 9.82 2.50 -1.88
CA ALA A 168 11.10 2.20 -2.51
C ALA A 168 11.29 3.02 -3.80
N LYS A 169 10.23 3.13 -4.63
CA LYS A 169 10.26 3.94 -5.85
C LYS A 169 10.38 5.44 -5.58
N TYR A 170 9.84 5.92 -4.46
CA TYR A 170 10.06 7.31 -4.05
C TYR A 170 11.54 7.58 -3.74
N VAL A 171 12.16 6.72 -2.93
CA VAL A 171 13.60 6.82 -2.58
C VAL A 171 14.46 6.75 -3.85
N GLU A 172 14.26 5.74 -4.69
CA GLU A 172 15.01 5.57 -5.94
C GLU A 172 14.90 6.79 -6.86
N SER A 173 13.71 7.40 -6.94
CA SER A 173 13.48 8.56 -7.79
C SER A 173 14.16 9.80 -7.23
N LYS A 174 14.06 10.03 -5.91
CA LYS A 174 14.63 11.21 -5.25
C LYS A 174 16.15 11.29 -5.41
N PHE A 175 16.84 10.17 -5.24
CA PHE A 175 18.30 10.08 -5.36
C PHE A 175 18.76 9.61 -6.74
N LYS A 176 17.92 9.80 -7.77
CA LYS A 176 18.23 9.35 -9.12
C LYS A 176 19.46 10.08 -9.66
N GLY A 177 20.46 9.29 -10.04
CA GLY A 177 21.75 9.79 -10.53
C GLY A 177 22.83 9.87 -9.47
N GLU A 178 22.49 9.62 -8.21
CA GLU A 178 23.45 9.47 -7.11
C GLU A 178 23.96 8.03 -7.01
N LYS A 179 25.06 7.86 -6.26
CA LYS A 179 25.58 6.53 -5.96
C LYS A 179 24.62 5.85 -4.98
N MET A 180 24.20 4.63 -5.31
CA MET A 180 23.28 3.85 -4.50
C MET A 180 23.80 2.42 -4.32
N ALA A 181 23.51 1.83 -3.17
CA ALA A 181 23.76 0.43 -2.85
C ALA A 181 22.44 -0.35 -2.76
N ASN A 182 22.49 -1.62 -3.16
CA ASN A 182 21.37 -2.53 -2.97
C ASN A 182 21.31 -2.99 -1.52
N VAL A 183 20.12 -2.98 -0.94
CA VAL A 183 19.82 -3.50 0.40
C VAL A 183 18.67 -4.51 0.32
N TYR A 184 18.57 -5.40 1.30
CA TYR A 184 17.46 -6.34 1.35
C TYR A 184 16.15 -5.63 1.72
N GLU A 185 15.01 -6.15 1.23
CA GLU A 185 13.69 -5.57 1.49
C GLU A 185 13.40 -5.41 2.99
N ASN A 186 13.78 -6.40 3.81
CA ASN A 186 13.59 -6.33 5.27
C ASN A 186 14.34 -5.16 5.93
N GLU A 187 15.53 -4.84 5.42
CA GLU A 187 16.31 -3.68 5.92
C GLU A 187 15.62 -2.38 5.54
N PHE A 188 15.11 -2.30 4.30
CA PHE A 188 14.31 -1.17 3.87
C PHE A 188 13.03 -1.00 4.69
N ILE A 189 12.29 -2.08 4.97
CA ILE A 189 11.06 -2.05 5.77
C ILE A 189 11.33 -1.47 7.16
N SER A 190 12.47 -1.77 7.77
CA SER A 190 12.85 -1.18 9.07
C SER A 190 12.94 0.35 8.99
N VAL A 191 13.69 0.87 8.01
CA VAL A 191 13.87 2.32 7.83
C VAL A 191 12.57 3.00 7.37
N MET A 192 11.76 2.30 6.57
CA MET A 192 10.43 2.75 6.15
C MET A 192 9.53 2.98 7.36
N LYS A 193 9.45 2.01 8.28
CA LYS A 193 8.68 2.12 9.52
C LYS A 193 9.14 3.28 10.40
N ASP A 194 10.44 3.52 10.47
CA ASP A 194 10.98 4.69 11.19
C ASP A 194 10.50 6.01 10.57
N GLY A 195 10.52 6.12 9.24
CA GLY A 195 10.01 7.30 8.53
C GLY A 195 8.50 7.51 8.73
N MET A 196 7.71 6.45 8.67
CA MET A 196 6.27 6.48 8.94
C MET A 196 5.96 6.86 10.39
N THR A 197 6.74 6.35 11.35
CA THR A 197 6.60 6.66 12.78
C THR A 197 6.94 8.12 13.05
N GLU A 198 7.98 8.64 12.40
CA GLU A 198 8.33 10.06 12.47
C GLU A 198 7.17 10.94 11.95
N TYR A 199 6.58 10.59 10.81
CA TYR A 199 5.38 11.25 10.32
C TYR A 199 4.23 11.14 11.32
N ARG A 200 4.02 10.00 11.99
CA ARG A 200 2.95 9.87 12.98
C ARG A 200 3.14 10.82 14.17
N LYS A 201 4.38 11.03 14.62
CA LYS A 201 4.71 11.91 15.75
C LYS A 201 4.53 13.38 15.41
N HIS A 202 4.99 13.79 14.23
CA HIS A 202 5.04 15.20 13.84
C HIS A 202 3.85 15.60 12.94
N GLY A 203 3.19 14.66 12.28
CA GLY A 203 2.05 14.89 11.40
C GLY A 203 2.30 15.94 10.31
N ILE A 204 1.20 16.44 9.74
CA ILE A 204 1.19 17.58 8.80
C ILE A 204 0.88 18.94 9.48
N TYR A 205 0.63 18.94 10.78
CA TYR A 205 0.12 20.11 11.52
C TYR A 205 1.07 20.61 12.61
N THR A 206 2.30 20.11 12.68
CA THR A 206 3.33 20.65 13.58
C THR A 206 4.24 21.61 12.84
N SER A 207 4.89 22.51 13.58
CA SER A 207 5.96 23.37 13.05
C SER A 207 7.12 22.58 12.43
N ASP A 208 7.24 21.30 12.78
CA ASP A 208 8.29 20.42 12.28
C ASP A 208 7.98 19.93 10.86
N PHE A 209 6.71 19.75 10.50
CA PHE A 209 6.28 19.39 9.14
C PHE A 209 6.82 20.38 8.10
N ASP A 210 6.65 21.66 8.40
CA ASP A 210 7.17 22.76 7.61
C ASP A 210 8.69 22.66 7.47
N SER A 211 9.42 22.44 8.57
CA SER A 211 10.90 22.31 8.51
C SER A 211 11.38 21.12 7.67
N VAL A 212 10.64 20.02 7.70
CA VAL A 212 10.96 18.75 7.02
C VAL A 212 10.60 18.83 5.53
N ILE A 213 9.50 19.50 5.18
CA ILE A 213 9.05 19.70 3.79
C ILE A 213 9.72 20.91 3.11
N TYR A 214 10.06 21.99 3.83
CA TYR A 214 10.82 23.11 3.27
C TYR A 214 12.23 22.71 2.82
N GLY A 215 12.79 21.63 3.38
CA GLY A 215 14.00 20.99 2.87
C GLY A 215 13.85 20.40 1.46
N ASN A 216 12.62 20.23 0.97
CA ASN A 216 12.30 19.71 -0.35
C ASN A 216 11.24 20.60 -1.06
N PRO A 217 11.67 21.72 -1.68
CA PRO A 217 10.75 22.68 -2.30
C PRO A 217 9.99 22.10 -3.49
N GLU A 218 10.53 21.08 -4.17
CA GLU A 218 9.83 20.38 -5.26
C GLU A 218 8.62 19.61 -4.73
N LEU A 219 8.79 18.86 -3.63
CA LEU A 219 7.69 18.15 -2.96
C LEU A 219 6.65 19.12 -2.42
N TYR A 220 7.08 20.18 -1.76
CA TYR A 220 6.16 21.21 -1.25
C TYR A 220 5.29 21.79 -2.36
N GLY A 221 5.91 22.24 -3.45
CA GLY A 221 5.20 22.81 -4.60
C GLY A 221 4.22 21.81 -5.22
N PHE A 222 4.58 20.52 -5.26
CA PHE A 222 3.71 19.47 -5.76
C PHE A 222 2.50 19.24 -4.83
N ILE A 223 2.71 19.16 -3.52
CA ILE A 223 1.62 19.02 -2.53
C ILE A 223 0.63 20.19 -2.63
N CYS A 224 1.12 21.44 -2.76
CA CYS A 224 0.25 22.59 -2.96
C CYS A 224 -0.65 22.47 -4.20
N GLN A 225 -0.13 21.87 -5.28
CA GLN A 225 -0.93 21.61 -6.49
C GLN A 225 -2.00 20.54 -6.23
N LEU A 226 -1.67 19.46 -5.51
CA LEU A 226 -2.65 18.43 -5.14
C LEU A 226 -3.79 18.98 -4.29
N ILE A 227 -3.48 19.79 -3.27
CA ILE A 227 -4.48 20.45 -2.40
C ILE A 227 -5.40 21.37 -3.22
N SER A 228 -4.83 22.09 -4.18
CA SER A 228 -5.60 22.98 -5.06
C SER A 228 -6.57 22.21 -5.96
N LEU A 229 -6.14 21.04 -6.47
CA LEU A 229 -6.97 20.16 -7.29
C LEU A 229 -8.14 19.57 -6.50
N ASP A 230 -7.88 19.11 -5.27
CA ASP A 230 -8.90 18.54 -4.39
C ASP A 230 -9.98 19.58 -4.03
N SER A 231 -9.55 20.79 -3.64
CA SER A 231 -10.44 21.91 -3.34
C SER A 231 -11.36 22.27 -4.52
N ALA A 232 -10.82 22.25 -5.74
CA ALA A 232 -11.58 22.52 -6.96
C ALA A 232 -12.60 21.41 -7.26
N ALA A 233 -12.22 20.14 -7.05
CA ALA A 233 -13.12 18.99 -7.23
C ALA A 233 -14.31 19.04 -6.26
N GLU A 234 -14.07 19.36 -4.99
CA GLU A 234 -15.14 19.53 -4.00
C GLU A 234 -16.11 20.66 -4.38
N GLU A 235 -15.59 21.79 -4.86
CA GLU A 235 -16.42 22.93 -5.26
C GLU A 235 -17.31 22.58 -6.46
N GLU A 236 -16.79 21.83 -7.44
CA GLU A 236 -17.56 21.35 -8.57
C GLU A 236 -18.66 20.36 -8.14
N GLN A 237 -18.37 19.47 -7.20
CA GLN A 237 -19.36 18.55 -6.64
C GLN A 237 -20.47 19.30 -5.89
N ARG A 238 -20.12 20.29 -5.06
CA ARG A 238 -21.10 21.18 -4.37
C ARG A 238 -22.01 21.90 -5.36
N LYS A 239 -21.48 22.37 -6.50
CA LYS A 239 -22.27 23.00 -7.57
C LYS A 239 -23.25 22.01 -8.20
N LYS A 240 -22.79 20.82 -8.57
CA LYS A 240 -23.63 19.75 -9.16
C LYS A 240 -24.76 19.31 -8.23
N GLU A 241 -24.51 19.21 -6.93
CA GLU A 241 -25.53 18.86 -5.94
C GLU A 241 -26.59 19.96 -5.78
N THR A 242 -26.17 21.22 -5.80
CA THR A 242 -27.07 22.38 -5.75
C THR A 242 -27.98 22.41 -6.98
N GLU A 243 -27.42 22.26 -8.18
CA GLU A 243 -28.20 22.21 -9.43
C GLU A 243 -29.19 21.02 -9.46
N LYS A 244 -28.80 19.88 -8.90
CA LYS A 244 -29.67 18.69 -8.81
C LYS A 244 -30.83 18.90 -7.84
N LYS A 245 -30.61 19.62 -6.73
CA LYS A 245 -31.67 20.02 -5.79
C LYS A 245 -32.64 21.01 -6.43
N GLU A 246 -32.13 22.05 -7.10
CA GLU A 246 -32.97 23.05 -7.79
C GLU A 246 -33.81 22.44 -8.92
N LYS A 247 -33.26 21.51 -9.70
CA LYS A 247 -34.02 20.77 -10.73
C LYS A 247 -35.13 19.90 -10.14
N LYS A 248 -34.91 19.27 -8.98
CA LYS A 248 -35.95 18.48 -8.29
C LYS A 248 -37.08 19.36 -7.75
N GLU A 249 -36.77 20.54 -7.21
CA GLU A 249 -37.80 21.48 -6.72
C GLU A 249 -38.64 22.09 -7.85
N LYS A 250 -38.07 22.29 -9.04
CA LYS A 250 -38.80 22.78 -10.23
C LYS A 250 -39.72 21.73 -10.87
N ILE A 251 -39.47 20.43 -10.64
CA ILE A 251 -40.31 19.34 -11.17
C ILE A 251 -41.45 18.98 -10.19
N SER A 252 -41.32 19.37 -8.92
CA SER A 252 -42.31 19.10 -7.87
C SER A 252 -43.31 20.24 -7.65
N LYS A 253 -43.28 21.29 -8.48
CA LYS A 253 -44.23 22.40 -8.55
C LYS A 253 -44.93 22.39 -9.91
#